data_AF-A0A410P7V9-F1
#
_entry.id   AF-A0A410P7V9-F1
#
_cell.length_a   1.000
_cell.length_b   1.000
_cell.length_c   1.000
_cell.angle_alpha   90.00
_cell.angle_beta   90.00
_cell.angle_gamma   90.00
#
_symmetry.space_group_name_H-M   'P 1'
#
loop_
_entity.id
_entity.type
_entity.pdbx_description
1 polymer ?
#
loop_
_entity_poly.entity_id
_entity_poly.type
_entity_poly.pdbx_seq_one_letter_code
_entity_poly.pdbx_strand_id
1 'polypeptide(L)'
;VDVDAATYNLDPEAVAAAITPRTQAIMPVHMAGLMADMDALAKVSADTGVPLLQDAAHAHGARWQGKRVGELDSIATFSFQNGKLMTAGEGGAVVFPEGETEKYETAFLRHSCGRPRDDRRYFHKIAGSNMRLNEFSASVLRAQLARLDEQIAVRDERWALLAELLGQIDGVVP
;
A
#
# COMPACT_ATOMS: atom_id res chain seq x y z
N VAL A 1 0.96 7.71 -18.10
CA VAL A 1 1.69 7.84 -16.83
C VAL A 1 3.10 7.37 -17.05
N ASP A 2 4.03 7.96 -16.32
CA ASP A 2 5.45 7.61 -16.30
C ASP A 2 5.96 7.68 -14.85
N VAL A 3 7.25 7.44 -14.63
CA VAL A 3 7.88 7.50 -13.31
C VAL A 3 8.98 8.54 -13.24
N ASP A 4 9.22 9.08 -12.05
CA ASP A 4 10.39 9.90 -11.78
C ASP A 4 11.67 9.05 -11.91
N ALA A 5 12.67 9.57 -12.62
CA ALA A 5 13.85 8.81 -12.99
C ALA A 5 14.82 8.54 -11.83
N ALA A 6 14.68 9.25 -10.71
CA ALA A 6 15.54 9.09 -9.53
C ALA A 6 14.91 8.17 -8.49
N THR A 7 13.60 8.29 -8.28
CA THR A 7 12.86 7.56 -7.24
C THR A 7 12.13 6.33 -7.78
N TYR A 8 11.91 6.27 -9.10
CA TYR A 8 11.10 5.27 -9.79
C TYR A 8 9.64 5.23 -9.30
N ASN A 9 9.21 6.25 -8.57
CA ASN A 9 7.85 6.45 -8.14
C ASN A 9 7.04 7.14 -9.23
N LEU A 10 5.73 6.98 -9.16
CA LEU A 10 4.77 7.56 -10.10
C LEU A 10 4.95 9.10 -10.21
N ASP A 11 5.19 9.60 -11.42
CA ASP A 11 5.35 11.03 -11.68
C ASP A 11 3.99 11.77 -11.64
N PRO A 12 3.79 12.73 -10.72
CA PRO A 12 2.54 13.49 -10.61
C PRO A 12 2.17 14.26 -11.88
N GLU A 13 3.14 14.78 -12.65
CA GLU A 13 2.86 15.55 -13.87
C GLU A 13 2.33 14.64 -14.98
N ALA A 14 3.00 13.50 -15.21
CA ALA A 14 2.53 12.48 -16.14
C ALA A 14 1.18 11.87 -15.75
N VAL A 15 0.83 11.84 -14.45
CA VAL A 15 -0.51 11.48 -13.98
C VAL A 15 -1.52 12.54 -14.37
N ALA A 16 -1.27 13.81 -14.06
CA ALA A 16 -2.20 14.90 -14.37
C ALA A 16 -2.53 14.95 -15.87
N ALA A 17 -1.54 14.76 -16.74
CA ALA A 17 -1.72 14.71 -18.19
C ALA A 17 -2.49 13.46 -18.68
N ALA A 18 -2.44 12.35 -17.95
CA ALA A 18 -3.07 11.08 -18.32
C ALA A 18 -4.53 10.95 -17.83
N ILE A 19 -5.01 11.88 -16.99
CA ILE A 19 -6.37 11.84 -16.47
C ILE A 19 -7.38 12.07 -17.60
N THR A 20 -8.45 11.29 -17.58
CA THR A 20 -9.57 11.38 -18.53
C THR A 20 -10.89 11.26 -17.77
N PRO A 21 -12.04 11.55 -18.41
CA PRO A 21 -13.35 11.31 -17.80
C PRO A 21 -13.62 9.84 -17.43
N ARG A 22 -12.80 8.89 -17.91
CA ARG A 22 -12.91 7.47 -17.57
C ARG A 22 -12.02 7.05 -16.39
N THR A 23 -11.13 7.93 -15.91
CA THR A 23 -10.23 7.59 -14.80
C THR A 23 -11.03 7.43 -13.52
N GLN A 24 -10.81 6.34 -12.78
CA GLN A 24 -11.56 6.01 -11.56
C GLN A 24 -10.70 5.99 -10.29
N ALA A 25 -9.38 5.84 -10.44
CA ALA A 25 -8.42 5.91 -9.34
C ALA A 25 -7.03 6.26 -9.88
N ILE A 26 -6.20 6.84 -9.01
CA ILE A 26 -4.76 7.00 -9.20
C ILE A 26 -4.09 6.02 -8.22
N MET A 27 -3.16 5.20 -8.71
CA MET A 27 -2.55 4.13 -7.91
C MET A 27 -1.04 4.33 -7.79
N PRO A 28 -0.55 5.12 -6.82
CA PRO A 28 0.88 5.17 -6.53
C PRO A 28 1.35 3.83 -5.94
N VAL A 29 2.47 3.34 -6.46
CA VAL A 29 3.28 2.30 -5.82
C VAL A 29 4.40 2.99 -5.06
N HIS A 30 4.66 2.59 -3.82
CA HIS A 30 5.80 3.09 -3.04
C HIS A 30 7.04 2.26 -3.32
N MET A 31 7.80 2.63 -4.36
CA MET A 31 8.86 1.80 -4.90
C MET A 31 9.94 1.51 -3.86
N ALA A 32 10.30 0.22 -3.71
CA ALA A 32 11.29 -0.25 -2.74
C ALA A 32 11.08 0.23 -1.28
N GLY A 33 9.88 0.70 -0.91
CA GLY A 33 9.58 1.27 0.40
C GLY A 33 9.72 2.79 0.49
N LEU A 34 10.25 3.45 -0.54
CA LEU A 34 10.25 4.90 -0.69
C LEU A 34 8.85 5.37 -1.09
N MET A 35 8.22 6.21 -0.26
CA MET A 35 6.88 6.72 -0.56
C MET A 35 6.90 7.62 -1.80
N ALA A 36 5.87 7.49 -2.64
CA ALA A 36 5.64 8.40 -3.76
C ALA A 36 5.32 9.80 -3.23
N ASP A 37 5.38 10.83 -4.10
CA ASP A 37 5.02 12.19 -3.68
C ASP A 37 3.52 12.30 -3.40
N MET A 38 3.15 12.00 -2.16
CA MET A 38 1.76 11.96 -1.74
C MET A 38 1.14 13.35 -1.63
N ASP A 39 1.93 14.41 -1.44
CA ASP A 39 1.41 15.78 -1.40
C ASP A 39 1.01 16.22 -2.82
N ALA A 40 1.88 15.99 -3.82
CA ALA A 40 1.58 16.29 -5.22
C ALA A 40 0.45 15.42 -5.76
N LEU A 41 0.45 14.12 -5.47
CA LEU A 41 -0.62 13.22 -5.89
C LEU A 41 -1.96 13.54 -5.21
N ALA A 42 -1.96 13.93 -3.93
CA ALA A 42 -3.17 14.38 -3.25
C ALA A 42 -3.72 15.67 -3.87
N LYS A 43 -2.85 16.59 -4.32
CA LYS A 43 -3.26 17.78 -5.06
C LYS A 43 -3.94 17.41 -6.38
N VAL A 44 -3.36 16.50 -7.17
CA VAL A 44 -3.97 16.01 -8.41
C VAL A 44 -5.32 15.33 -8.14
N SER A 45 -5.39 14.51 -7.08
CA SER A 45 -6.62 13.85 -6.63
C SER A 45 -7.71 14.88 -6.28
N ALA A 46 -7.36 15.93 -5.55
CA ALA A 46 -8.29 16.98 -5.16
C ALA A 46 -8.80 17.79 -6.37
N ASP A 47 -7.91 18.14 -7.29
CA ASP A 47 -8.26 18.97 -8.45
C ASP A 47 -9.11 18.23 -9.48
N THR A 48 -8.99 16.91 -9.55
CA THR A 48 -9.70 16.07 -10.54
C THR A 48 -10.85 15.26 -9.96
N GLY A 49 -10.93 15.14 -8.63
CA GLY A 49 -11.90 14.28 -7.94
C GLY A 49 -11.62 12.78 -8.09
N VAL A 50 -10.47 12.39 -8.65
CA VAL A 50 -10.08 10.99 -8.84
C VAL A 50 -9.36 10.50 -7.57
N PRO A 51 -9.88 9.49 -6.84
CA PRO A 51 -9.31 9.07 -5.56
C PRO A 51 -7.97 8.34 -5.72
N LEU A 52 -7.18 8.37 -4.65
CA LEU A 52 -5.94 7.60 -4.52
C LEU A 52 -6.18 6.21 -3.93
N LEU A 53 -5.43 5.22 -4.44
CA LEU A 53 -5.31 3.88 -3.87
C LEU A 53 -3.82 3.51 -3.80
N GLN A 54 -3.25 3.49 -2.61
CA GLN A 54 -1.81 3.21 -2.45
C GLN A 54 -1.55 1.71 -2.60
N ASP A 55 -0.65 1.31 -3.50
CA ASP A 55 0.02 0.01 -3.41
C ASP A 55 1.24 0.16 -2.50
N ALA A 56 1.05 -0.23 -1.24
CA ALA A 56 2.05 -0.17 -0.20
C ALA A 56 2.70 -1.53 0.06
N ALA A 57 2.67 -2.47 -0.90
CA ALA A 57 3.27 -3.79 -0.75
C ALA A 57 4.77 -3.75 -0.40
N HIS A 58 5.49 -2.68 -0.73
CA HIS A 58 6.90 -2.49 -0.36
C HIS A 58 7.10 -1.60 0.88
N ALA A 59 6.05 -0.96 1.39
CA ALA A 59 6.13 0.18 2.29
C ALA A 59 5.62 -0.12 3.71
N HIS A 60 5.84 -1.36 4.18
CA HIS A 60 5.51 -1.73 5.55
C HIS A 60 6.29 -0.82 6.52
N GLY A 61 5.58 -0.06 7.34
CA GLY A 61 6.17 0.88 8.30
C GLY A 61 6.70 2.20 7.70
N ALA A 62 6.57 2.41 6.40
CA ALA A 62 6.99 3.65 5.75
C ALA A 62 6.15 4.85 6.22
N ARG A 63 6.75 6.05 6.12
CA ARG A 63 6.13 7.31 6.53
C ARG A 63 6.33 8.41 5.50
N TRP A 64 5.30 9.24 5.36
CA TRP A 64 5.32 10.47 4.57
C TRP A 64 4.96 11.64 5.50
N GLN A 65 5.84 12.63 5.62
CA GLN A 65 5.65 13.79 6.52
C GLN A 65 5.26 13.38 7.95
N GLY A 66 5.90 12.33 8.47
CA GLY A 66 5.64 11.76 9.80
C GLY A 66 4.42 10.85 9.91
N LYS A 67 3.53 10.84 8.90
CA LYS A 67 2.31 10.01 8.85
C LYS A 67 2.59 8.63 8.27
N ARG A 68 2.00 7.60 8.86
CA ARG A 68 1.99 6.22 8.33
C ARG A 68 1.10 6.13 7.09
N VAL A 69 1.30 5.10 6.27
CA VAL A 69 0.48 4.80 5.08
C VAL A 69 -1.04 4.91 5.35
N GLY A 70 -1.54 4.32 6.44
CA GLY A 70 -2.96 4.34 6.80
C GLY A 70 -3.45 5.62 7.47
N GLU A 71 -2.56 6.59 7.73
CA GLU A 71 -2.88 7.92 8.26
C GLU A 71 -2.96 8.99 7.14
N LEU A 72 -2.69 8.59 5.90
CA LEU A 72 -2.97 9.40 4.70
C LEU A 72 -4.42 9.18 4.29
N ASP A 73 -5.03 10.17 3.62
CA ASP A 73 -6.44 10.16 3.24
C ASP A 73 -6.72 9.29 1.99
N SER A 74 -6.23 8.06 2.00
CA SER A 74 -6.46 7.09 0.91
C SER A 74 -6.39 5.66 1.41
N ILE A 75 -7.17 4.78 0.76
CA ILE A 75 -7.08 3.34 0.99
C ILE A 75 -5.70 2.85 0.54
N ALA A 76 -5.12 1.91 1.27
CA ALA A 76 -3.85 1.29 0.90
C ALA A 76 -3.91 -0.23 1.00
N THR A 77 -3.08 -0.90 0.19
CA THR A 77 -2.94 -2.36 0.20
C THR A 77 -1.53 -2.79 0.57
N PHE A 78 -1.42 -3.92 1.26
CA PHE A 78 -0.16 -4.55 1.63
C PHE A 78 -0.13 -6.00 1.16
N SER A 79 1.07 -6.49 0.88
CA SER A 79 1.33 -7.90 0.57
C SER A 79 2.22 -8.49 1.66
N PHE A 80 1.90 -9.72 2.07
CA PHE A 80 2.69 -10.50 3.00
C PHE A 80 3.26 -11.76 2.35
N GLN A 81 3.47 -11.73 1.03
CA GLN A 81 4.17 -12.78 0.29
C GLN A 81 5.60 -12.98 0.86
N ASN A 82 6.15 -14.17 0.71
CA ASN A 82 7.41 -14.63 1.32
C ASN A 82 8.58 -13.64 1.28
N GLY A 83 8.74 -12.86 0.20
CA GLY A 83 9.86 -11.90 0.04
C GLY A 83 9.60 -10.50 0.60
N LYS A 84 8.41 -10.24 1.16
CA LYS A 84 8.02 -8.92 1.67
C LYS A 84 8.62 -8.66 3.06
N LEU A 85 8.63 -7.38 3.47
CA LEU A 85 9.26 -6.92 4.70
C LEU A 85 8.76 -7.64 5.97
N MET A 86 7.51 -8.11 5.94
CA MET A 86 6.96 -9.07 6.89
C MET A 86 6.10 -10.09 6.14
N THR A 87 6.06 -11.33 6.62
CA THR A 87 5.44 -12.42 5.85
C THR A 87 4.86 -13.56 6.68
N ALA A 88 3.89 -14.27 6.10
CA ALA A 88 3.47 -15.59 6.53
C ALA A 88 3.51 -16.61 5.37
N GLY A 89 4.45 -16.45 4.45
CA GLY A 89 4.50 -17.14 3.15
C GLY A 89 3.56 -16.48 2.14
N GLU A 90 2.28 -16.37 2.49
CA GLU A 90 1.25 -15.67 1.71
C GLU A 90 0.34 -14.83 2.61
N GLY A 91 -0.20 -13.75 2.05
CA GLY A 91 -1.18 -12.90 2.72
C GLY A 91 -1.25 -11.50 2.12
N GLY A 92 -2.23 -10.73 2.57
CA GLY A 92 -2.36 -9.32 2.25
C GLY A 92 -3.31 -8.61 3.19
N ALA A 93 -3.34 -7.29 3.09
CA ALA A 93 -4.26 -6.46 3.86
C ALA A 93 -4.74 -5.28 3.00
N VAL A 94 -5.93 -4.79 3.31
CA VAL A 94 -6.42 -3.49 2.88
C VAL A 94 -6.62 -2.66 4.14
N VAL A 95 -6.01 -1.49 4.19
CA VAL A 95 -6.19 -0.52 5.27
C VAL A 95 -7.03 0.65 4.77
N PHE A 96 -7.92 1.12 5.63
CA PHE A 96 -8.86 2.19 5.33
C PHE A 96 -8.53 3.38 6.24
N PRO A 97 -8.46 4.61 5.70
CA PRO A 97 -8.27 5.79 6.52
C PRO A 97 -9.54 6.12 7.30
N GLU A 98 -9.45 7.14 8.16
CA GLU A 98 -10.61 7.69 8.85
C GLU A 98 -11.67 8.16 7.84
N GLY A 99 -12.95 7.89 8.12
CA GLY A 99 -14.07 8.25 7.23
C GLY A 99 -14.45 7.19 6.18
N GLU A 100 -13.66 6.15 5.96
CA GLU A 100 -13.89 5.14 4.92
C GLU A 100 -14.60 3.85 5.38
N THR A 101 -15.34 3.92 6.50
CA THR A 101 -16.00 2.77 7.12
C THR A 101 -16.99 2.05 6.19
N GLU A 102 -17.73 2.76 5.35
CA GLU A 102 -18.68 2.14 4.41
C GLU A 102 -17.97 1.31 3.34
N LYS A 103 -16.82 1.79 2.84
CA LYS A 103 -15.98 1.04 1.91
C LYS A 103 -15.38 -0.20 2.59
N TYR A 104 -14.98 -0.08 3.86
CA TYR A 104 -14.54 -1.21 4.67
C TYR A 104 -15.63 -2.29 4.80
N GLU A 105 -16.86 -1.93 5.19
CA GLU A 105 -17.97 -2.90 5.33
C GLU A 105 -18.32 -3.58 3.99
N THR A 106 -18.28 -2.81 2.90
CA THR A 106 -18.47 -3.35 1.54
C THR A 106 -17.36 -4.34 1.19
N ALA A 107 -16.10 -4.01 1.48
CA ALA A 107 -14.96 -4.91 1.26
C ALA A 107 -15.09 -6.18 2.12
N PHE A 108 -15.53 -6.04 3.39
CA PHE A 108 -15.79 -7.16 4.28
C PHE A 108 -16.86 -8.09 3.70
N LEU A 109 -17.95 -7.57 3.14
CA LEU A 109 -18.92 -8.43 2.46
C LEU A 109 -18.29 -9.09 1.23
N ARG A 110 -17.63 -8.34 0.36
CA ARG A 110 -17.06 -8.85 -0.90
C ARG A 110 -16.00 -9.93 -0.69
N HIS A 111 -15.15 -9.82 0.33
CA HIS A 111 -14.08 -10.79 0.60
C HIS A 111 -14.61 -12.11 1.20
N SER A 112 -15.86 -12.12 1.69
CA SER A 112 -16.48 -13.27 2.34
C SER A 112 -17.74 -13.73 1.61
N CYS A 113 -17.63 -13.86 0.28
CA CYS A 113 -18.67 -14.33 -0.62
C CYS A 113 -19.98 -13.51 -0.53
N GLY A 114 -19.90 -12.22 -0.19
CA GLY A 114 -21.06 -11.35 -0.08
C GLY A 114 -21.99 -11.63 1.10
N ARG A 115 -21.53 -12.38 2.11
CA ARG A 115 -22.36 -12.87 3.21
C ARG A 115 -22.09 -12.09 4.51
N PRO A 116 -23.14 -11.60 5.21
CA PRO A 116 -22.99 -11.00 6.53
C PRO A 116 -22.33 -11.97 7.52
N ARG A 117 -21.53 -11.44 8.46
CA ARG A 117 -20.66 -12.25 9.35
C ARG A 117 -21.41 -13.28 10.19
N ASP A 118 -22.62 -12.97 10.60
CA ASP A 118 -23.48 -13.76 11.47
C ASP A 118 -24.71 -14.35 10.77
N ASP A 119 -24.80 -14.23 9.43
CA ASP A 119 -25.91 -14.81 8.68
C ASP A 119 -25.95 -16.33 8.81
N ARG A 120 -27.12 -16.87 9.14
CA ARG A 120 -27.37 -18.31 9.31
C ARG A 120 -28.26 -18.91 8.23
N ARG A 121 -28.68 -18.14 7.23
CA ARG A 121 -29.69 -18.53 6.24
C ARG A 121 -29.19 -18.49 4.79
N TYR A 122 -27.89 -18.32 4.57
CA TYR A 122 -27.27 -18.19 3.25
C TYR A 122 -27.77 -16.95 2.47
N PHE A 123 -27.98 -15.84 3.18
CA PHE A 123 -28.39 -14.57 2.56
C PHE A 123 -27.18 -13.81 2.03
N HIS A 124 -26.72 -14.20 0.85
CA HIS A 124 -25.70 -13.48 0.08
C HIS A 124 -26.30 -12.16 -0.44
N LYS A 125 -25.74 -11.03 -0.01
CA LYS A 125 -26.27 -9.68 -0.32
C LYS A 125 -25.71 -9.11 -1.61
N ILE A 126 -24.44 -9.39 -1.90
CA ILE A 126 -23.72 -8.86 -3.06
C ILE A 126 -22.80 -9.93 -3.65
N ALA A 127 -22.34 -9.73 -4.88
CA ALA A 127 -21.29 -10.57 -5.45
C ALA A 127 -19.93 -10.31 -4.78
N GLY A 128 -19.07 -11.30 -4.78
CA GLY A 128 -17.75 -11.25 -4.17
C GLY A 128 -16.95 -12.53 -4.45
N SER A 129 -15.90 -12.74 -3.67
CA SER A 129 -15.10 -13.96 -3.70
C SER A 129 -14.77 -14.39 -2.27
N ASN A 130 -13.93 -15.42 -2.12
CA ASN A 130 -13.36 -15.81 -0.85
C ASN A 130 -11.90 -15.37 -0.78
N MET A 131 -11.62 -14.34 0.01
CA MET A 131 -10.27 -13.79 0.23
C MET A 131 -9.95 -13.71 1.74
N ARG A 132 -10.62 -14.54 2.56
CA ARG A 132 -10.37 -14.59 4.01
C ARG A 132 -8.95 -15.11 4.29
N LEU A 133 -8.23 -14.43 5.16
CA LEU A 133 -6.96 -14.92 5.71
C LEU A 133 -7.26 -15.99 6.77
N ASN A 134 -6.44 -17.03 6.84
CA ASN A 134 -6.56 -18.07 7.87
C ASN A 134 -5.82 -17.66 9.17
N GLU A 135 -6.21 -18.29 10.28
CA GLU A 135 -5.69 -18.00 11.62
C GLU A 135 -4.18 -18.26 11.76
N PHE A 136 -3.64 -19.28 11.09
CA PHE A 136 -2.22 -19.62 11.17
C PHE A 136 -1.37 -18.50 10.56
N SER A 137 -1.70 -18.06 9.35
CA SER A 137 -1.04 -16.93 8.70
C SER A 137 -1.16 -15.66 9.56
N ALA A 138 -2.35 -15.37 10.08
CA ALA A 138 -2.56 -14.22 10.96
C ALA A 138 -1.68 -14.26 12.22
N SER A 139 -1.52 -15.44 12.85
CA SER A 139 -0.68 -15.60 14.04
C SER A 139 0.81 -15.34 13.76
N VAL A 140 1.31 -15.81 12.60
CA VAL A 140 2.69 -15.54 12.16
C VAL A 140 2.89 -14.06 11.89
N LEU A 141 1.95 -13.40 11.21
CA LEU A 141 2.03 -11.97 10.91
C LEU A 141 2.08 -11.10 12.18
N ARG A 142 1.34 -11.46 13.23
CA ARG A 142 1.40 -10.77 14.52
C ARG A 142 2.81 -10.82 15.12
N ALA A 143 3.49 -11.96 15.04
CA ALA A 143 4.86 -12.11 15.53
C ALA A 143 5.89 -11.39 14.65
N GLN A 144 5.65 -11.28 13.34
CA GLN A 144 6.49 -10.50 12.42
C GLN A 144 6.35 -9.00 12.69
N LEU A 145 5.12 -8.50 12.86
CA LEU A 145 4.85 -7.07 13.07
C LEU A 145 5.60 -6.50 14.28
N ALA A 146 5.77 -7.30 15.35
CA ALA A 146 6.50 -6.90 16.55
C ALA A 146 8.00 -6.61 16.33
N ARG A 147 8.57 -7.05 15.19
CA ARG A 147 9.99 -6.84 14.83
C ARG A 147 10.17 -5.91 13.63
N LEU A 148 9.07 -5.42 13.05
CA LEU A 148 9.12 -4.67 11.79
C LEU A 148 9.95 -3.38 11.95
N ASP A 149 9.69 -2.60 13.00
CA ASP A 149 10.33 -1.29 13.20
C ASP A 149 11.84 -1.41 13.45
N GLU A 150 12.28 -2.36 14.28
CA GLU A 150 13.72 -2.60 14.52
C GLU A 150 14.44 -3.06 13.24
N GLN A 151 13.77 -3.87 12.41
CA GLN A 151 14.34 -4.31 11.13
C GLN A 151 14.42 -3.16 10.12
N ILE A 152 13.43 -2.25 10.10
CA ILE A 152 13.47 -1.04 9.27
C ILE A 152 14.64 -0.15 9.71
N ALA A 153 14.81 0.08 11.00
CA ALA A 153 15.91 0.90 11.53
C ALA A 153 17.29 0.36 11.09
N VAL A 154 17.50 -0.96 11.20
CA VAL A 154 18.74 -1.58 10.70
C VAL A 154 18.87 -1.41 9.18
N ARG A 155 17.80 -1.59 8.40
CA ARG A 155 17.86 -1.40 6.94
C ARG A 155 18.21 0.04 6.55
N ASP A 156 17.66 1.02 7.26
CA ASP A 156 17.92 2.45 7.01
C ASP A 156 19.39 2.81 7.23
N GLU A 157 19.97 2.37 8.37
CA GLU A 157 21.40 2.55 8.64
C GLU A 157 22.30 1.91 7.56
N ARG A 158 21.93 0.71 7.08
CA ARG A 158 22.72 -0.03 6.10
C ARG A 158 22.55 0.53 4.69
N TRP A 159 21.36 1.03 4.35
CA TRP A 159 21.11 1.69 3.08
C TRP A 159 21.92 2.97 2.95
N ALA A 160 21.99 3.81 3.99
CA ALA A 160 22.78 5.03 3.97
C ALA A 160 24.25 4.76 3.58
N LEU A 161 24.87 3.74 4.20
CA LEU A 161 26.22 3.30 3.85
C LEU A 161 26.29 2.75 2.43
N LEU A 162 25.39 1.83 2.05
CA LEU A 162 25.44 1.17 0.75
C LEU A 162 25.22 2.17 -0.40
N ALA A 163 24.29 3.10 -0.26
CA ALA A 163 24.01 4.14 -1.24
C ALA A 163 25.23 5.05 -1.47
N GLU A 164 25.91 5.45 -0.40
CA GLU A 164 27.18 6.21 -0.51
C GLU A 164 28.23 5.42 -1.29
N LEU A 165 28.43 4.13 -0.96
CA LEU A 165 29.41 3.28 -1.63
C LEU A 165 29.06 3.02 -3.10
N LEU A 166 27.78 2.80 -3.41
CA LEU A 166 27.31 2.60 -4.78
C LEU A 166 27.50 3.87 -5.61
N GLY A 167 27.25 5.06 -5.04
CA GLY A 167 27.45 6.34 -5.72
C GLY A 167 28.91 6.67 -6.06
N GLN A 168 29.87 5.95 -5.49
CA GLN A 168 31.30 6.07 -5.83
C GLN A 168 31.72 5.19 -7.02
N ILE A 169 30.83 4.34 -7.53
CA ILE A 169 31.11 3.45 -8.67
C ILE A 169 30.68 4.14 -9.96
N ASP A 170 31.64 4.37 -10.86
CA ASP A 170 31.37 4.99 -12.17
C ASP A 170 30.26 4.24 -12.93
N GLY A 171 29.21 4.98 -13.29
CA GLY A 171 28.06 4.47 -14.04
C GLY A 171 26.94 3.85 -13.19
N VAL A 172 27.06 3.82 -11.86
CA VAL A 172 26.00 3.35 -10.95
C VAL A 172 25.32 4.54 -10.29
N VAL A 173 23.98 4.56 -10.34
CA VAL A 173 23.14 5.56 -9.66
C VAL A 173 22.16 4.79 -8.75
N PRO A 174 22.41 4.73 -7.44
CA PRO A 174 21.56 4.02 -6.48
C PRO A 174 20.27 4.76 -6.14
#